data_AF-A0A7C7FNJ1-F1
#
_entry.id   AF-A0A7C7FNJ1-F1
#
_cell.length_a   1.000
_cell.length_b   1.000
_cell.length_c   1.000
_cell.angle_alpha   90.00
_cell.angle_beta   90.00
_cell.angle_gamma   90.00
#
_symmetry.space_group_name_H-M   'P 1'
#
loop_
_entity.id
_entity.type
_entity.pdbx_description
1 polymer ?
#
loop_
_entity_poly.entity_id
_entity_poly.type
_entity_poly.pdbx_seq_one_letter_code
_entity_poly.pdbx_strand_id
1 'polypeptide(L)'
;MLSAFAYSQEDWTVMLNGKVTEDDKPLGRVVLILKKNREEVQKLFTAPNGKFILELDSDNEYQLYFTKKGYVTKFIEFNTKNVPEDKEAGLYSEFIFELDMFKEMELWVLFR
;
A
#
# COMPACT_ATOMS: atom_id res chain seq x y z
N MET A 1 -26.23 19.67 28.31
CA MET A 1 -25.50 20.32 27.20
C MET A 1 -24.24 19.48 27.00
N LEU A 2 -24.26 18.55 26.04
CA LEU A 2 -23.12 17.69 25.73
C LEU A 2 -22.22 18.49 24.79
N SER A 3 -21.12 19.02 25.32
CA SER A 3 -20.07 19.61 24.49
C SER A 3 -19.34 18.47 23.80
N ALA A 4 -19.61 18.28 22.51
CA ALA A 4 -18.74 17.48 21.66
C ALA A 4 -17.43 18.25 21.50
N PHE A 5 -16.34 17.70 22.03
CA PHE A 5 -15.00 18.16 21.65
C PHE A 5 -14.83 17.83 20.17
N ALA A 6 -15.04 18.83 19.32
CA ALA A 6 -14.56 18.78 17.95
C ALA A 6 -13.03 18.92 18.02
N TYR A 7 -12.34 17.79 18.14
CA TYR A 7 -10.93 17.74 17.79
C TYR A 7 -10.86 18.02 16.29
N SER A 8 -10.32 19.17 15.91
CA SER A 8 -9.79 19.38 14.57
C SER A 8 -8.64 18.38 14.44
N GLN A 9 -8.86 17.26 13.75
CA GLN A 9 -7.75 16.40 13.35
C GLN A 9 -6.89 17.23 12.39
N GLU A 10 -5.61 17.36 12.68
CA GLU A 10 -4.66 18.03 11.78
C GLU A 10 -4.40 17.08 10.60
N ASP A 11 -4.48 17.61 9.38
CA ASP A 11 -4.21 16.84 8.17
C ASP A 11 -2.72 16.47 8.12
N TRP A 12 -2.39 15.18 8.17
CA TRP A 12 -1.03 14.67 7.99
C TRP A 12 -1.00 13.58 6.93
N THR A 13 0.19 13.27 6.42
CA THR A 13 0.38 12.23 5.41
C THR A 13 1.46 11.24 5.84
N VAL A 14 1.33 10.00 5.37
CA VAL A 14 2.35 8.94 5.48
C VAL A 14 2.93 8.65 4.11
N MET A 15 4.25 8.64 4.03
CA MET A 15 4.98 8.29 2.81
C MET A 15 5.27 6.79 2.78
N LEU A 16 4.50 6.02 2.02
CA LEU A 16 4.73 4.60 1.78
C LEU A 16 5.82 4.43 0.71
N ASN A 17 7.02 4.09 1.16
CA ASN A 17 8.18 3.83 0.30
C ASN A 17 8.31 2.32 0.08
N GLY A 18 7.83 1.87 -1.08
CA GLY A 18 7.68 0.46 -1.37
C GLY A 18 8.68 -0.09 -2.38
N LYS A 19 9.02 -1.38 -2.23
CA LYS A 19 9.79 -2.16 -3.20
C LYS A 19 9.07 -3.48 -3.47
N VAL A 20 8.91 -3.82 -4.75
CA VAL A 20 8.36 -5.11 -5.17
C VAL A 20 9.47 -5.97 -5.76
N THR A 21 9.51 -7.25 -5.38
CA THR A 21 10.50 -8.22 -5.82
C THR A 21 9.87 -9.48 -6.42
N GLU A 22 10.70 -10.26 -7.11
CA GLU A 22 10.51 -11.68 -7.40
C GLU A 22 11.82 -12.37 -6.99
N ASP A 23 11.76 -13.33 -6.06
CA ASP A 23 12.93 -14.05 -5.56
C ASP A 23 14.06 -13.07 -5.15
N ASP A 24 13.71 -12.06 -4.34
CA ASP A 24 14.57 -10.96 -3.85
C ASP A 24 15.14 -10.01 -4.93
N LYS A 25 14.81 -10.23 -6.21
CA LYS A 25 15.22 -9.37 -7.32
C LYS A 25 14.17 -8.30 -7.58
N PRO A 26 14.56 -7.05 -7.87
CA PRO A 26 13.60 -6.00 -8.15
C PRO A 26 12.67 -6.33 -9.32
N LEU A 27 11.36 -6.17 -9.13
CA LEU A 27 10.35 -6.47 -10.13
C LEU A 27 9.63 -5.20 -10.61
N GLY A 28 10.06 -4.71 -11.78
CA GLY A 28 9.43 -3.55 -12.42
C GLY A 28 8.13 -3.87 -13.15
N ARG A 29 7.37 -2.82 -13.47
CA ARG A 29 6.08 -2.89 -14.22
C ARG A 29 5.07 -3.84 -13.58
N VAL A 30 5.02 -3.89 -12.25
CA VAL A 30 3.87 -4.39 -11.50
C VAL A 30 2.85 -3.26 -11.49
N VAL A 31 1.58 -3.56 -11.77
CA VAL A 31 0.49 -2.58 -11.68
C VAL A 31 0.09 -2.48 -10.21
N LEU A 32 0.12 -1.26 -9.68
CA LEU A 32 -0.45 -0.95 -8.37
C LEU A 32 -1.76 -0.20 -8.55
N ILE A 33 -2.78 -0.62 -7.81
CA ILE A 33 -4.07 0.06 -7.74
C ILE A 33 -4.30 0.44 -6.28
N LEU A 34 -4.34 1.74 -6.00
CA LEU A 34 -4.66 2.29 -4.69
C LEU A 34 -6.15 2.61 -4.64
N LYS A 35 -6.82 2.03 -3.65
CA LYS A 35 -8.17 2.44 -3.26
C LYS A 35 -8.13 3.20 -1.95
N LYS A 36 -8.84 4.33 -1.88
CA LYS A 36 -9.08 5.13 -0.67
C LYS A 36 -10.57 5.03 -0.37
N ASN A 37 -10.93 4.56 0.83
CA ASN A 37 -12.31 4.35 1.25
C ASN A 37 -13.15 3.56 0.22
N ARG A 38 -12.55 2.49 -0.34
CA ARG A 38 -13.11 1.58 -1.37
C ARG A 38 -13.21 2.14 -2.79
N GLU A 39 -12.88 3.41 -3.02
CA GLU A 39 -12.83 4.00 -4.35
C GLU A 39 -11.40 3.96 -4.91
N GLU A 40 -11.25 3.56 -6.17
CA GLU A 40 -9.94 3.63 -6.86
C GLU A 40 -9.56 5.10 -7.06
N VAL A 41 -8.45 5.52 -6.46
CA VAL A 41 -7.96 6.90 -6.52
C VAL A 41 -6.68 7.04 -7.33
N GLN A 42 -5.92 5.94 -7.48
CA GLN A 42 -4.67 5.99 -8.22
C GLN A 42 -4.32 4.62 -8.81
N LYS A 43 -3.71 4.67 -9.99
CA LYS A 43 -3.11 3.52 -10.65
C LYS A 43 -1.71 3.90 -11.15
N LEU A 44 -0.71 3.11 -10.80
CA LEU A 44 0.68 3.34 -11.19
C LEU A 44 1.41 2.02 -11.45
N PHE A 45 2.67 2.12 -11.87
CA PHE A 45 3.53 0.97 -12.09
C PHE A 45 4.78 1.07 -11.24
N THR A 46 5.29 -0.05 -10.72
CA THR A 46 6.65 -0.07 -10.16
C THR A 46 7.67 0.33 -11.23
N ALA A 47 8.64 1.14 -10.82
CA ALA A 47 9.79 1.49 -11.65
C ALA A 47 10.65 0.24 -11.97
N PRO A 48 11.59 0.30 -12.93
CA PRO A 48 12.44 -0.85 -13.29
C PRO A 48 13.22 -1.46 -12.10
N ASN A 49 13.52 -0.65 -11.08
CA ASN A 49 14.15 -1.07 -9.83
C ASN A 49 13.16 -1.56 -8.77
N GLY A 50 11.92 -1.91 -9.15
CA GLY A 50 10.87 -2.42 -8.27
C GLY A 50 10.26 -1.39 -7.33
N LYS A 51 10.75 -0.15 -7.31
CA LYS A 51 10.31 0.87 -6.35
C LYS A 51 8.99 1.53 -6.74
N PHE A 52 8.26 1.98 -5.73
CA PHE A 52 7.12 2.88 -5.83
C PHE A 52 7.04 3.74 -4.58
N ILE A 53 6.37 4.90 -4.68
CA ILE A 53 6.10 5.80 -3.56
C ILE A 53 4.63 6.17 -3.62
N LEU A 54 3.96 6.13 -2.48
CA LEU A 54 2.59 6.59 -2.31
C LEU A 54 2.53 7.53 -1.11
N GLU A 55 1.73 8.59 -1.24
CA GLU A 55 1.40 9.49 -0.14
C GLU A 55 -0.02 9.16 0.32
N LEU A 56 -0.18 8.85 1.61
CA LEU A 56 -1.42 8.41 2.21
C LEU A 56 -1.89 9.43 3.24
N ASP A 57 -3.01 10.07 2.99
CA ASP A 57 -3.63 11.01 3.92
C ASP A 57 -4.10 10.32 5.22
N SER A 58 -4.08 11.09 6.30
CA SER A 58 -4.67 10.73 7.60
C SER A 58 -6.17 10.44 7.49
N ASP A 59 -6.70 9.70 8.46
CA ASP A 59 -8.14 9.43 8.63
C ASP A 59 -8.84 8.69 7.48
N ASN A 60 -8.13 7.74 6.86
CA ASN A 60 -8.63 6.99 5.71
C ASN A 60 -8.32 5.49 5.80
N GLU A 61 -9.09 4.69 5.04
CA GLU A 61 -8.80 3.28 4.79
C GLU A 61 -8.27 3.10 3.39
N TYR A 62 -7.11 2.46 3.26
CA TYR A 62 -6.47 2.18 1.98
C TYR A 62 -6.40 0.69 1.70
N GLN A 63 -6.61 0.33 0.44
CA GLN A 63 -6.28 -1.00 -0.10
C GLN A 63 -5.34 -0.81 -1.27
N LEU A 64 -4.18 -1.47 -1.22
CA LEU A 64 -3.18 -1.41 -2.28
C LEU A 64 -3.06 -2.79 -2.92
N TYR A 65 -3.48 -2.90 -4.18
CA TYR A 65 -3.43 -4.13 -4.96
C TYR A 65 -2.20 -4.15 -5.86
N PHE A 66 -1.55 -5.30 -5.95
CA PHE A 66 -0.39 -5.55 -6.79
C PHE A 66 -0.73 -6.62 -7.81
N THR A 67 -0.67 -6.27 -9.10
CA THR A 67 -1.07 -7.17 -10.19
C THR A 67 -0.02 -7.18 -11.30
N LYS A 68 0.31 -8.36 -11.81
CA LYS A 68 1.19 -8.55 -12.96
C LYS A 68 0.83 -9.86 -13.64
N LYS A 69 0.73 -9.88 -14.97
CA LYS A 69 0.38 -11.09 -15.72
C LYS A 69 1.33 -12.24 -15.38
N GLY A 70 0.78 -13.41 -15.03
CA GLY A 70 1.54 -14.60 -14.64
C GLY A 70 1.97 -14.63 -13.17
N TYR A 71 1.46 -13.70 -12.35
CA TYR A 71 1.73 -13.61 -10.91
C TYR A 71 0.43 -13.57 -10.12
N VAL A 72 0.46 -14.16 -8.94
CA VAL A 72 -0.63 -14.10 -7.98
C VAL A 72 -0.88 -12.65 -7.59
N THR A 73 -2.14 -12.21 -7.72
CA THR A 73 -2.54 -10.89 -7.24
C THR A 73 -2.45 -10.84 -5.72
N LYS A 74 -1.77 -9.82 -5.19
CA LYS A 74 -1.65 -9.57 -3.75
C LYS A 74 -2.30 -8.25 -3.41
N PHE A 75 -2.75 -8.10 -2.16
CA PHE A 75 -3.16 -6.80 -1.66
C PHE A 75 -2.76 -6.63 -0.20
N ILE A 76 -2.60 -5.38 0.22
CA ILE A 76 -2.42 -4.99 1.61
C ILE A 76 -3.48 -3.96 1.99
N GLU A 77 -3.86 -3.92 3.26
CA GLU A 77 -4.72 -2.90 3.82
C GLU A 77 -3.90 -2.00 4.74
N PHE A 78 -4.11 -0.68 4.64
CA PHE A 78 -3.43 0.31 5.45
C PHE A 78 -4.48 1.27 6.02
N ASN A 79 -4.53 1.42 7.34
CA ASN A 79 -5.55 2.20 8.02
C ASN A 79 -4.90 3.39 8.76
N THR A 80 -5.27 4.61 8.39
CA THR A 80 -4.79 5.86 9.00
C THR A 80 -5.83 6.51 9.91
N LYS A 81 -6.95 5.83 10.21
CA LYS A 81 -8.03 6.35 11.06
C LYS A 81 -7.66 6.41 12.53
N ASN A 82 -8.06 7.51 13.16
CA ASN A 82 -7.95 7.74 14.60
C ASN A 82 -6.54 7.54 15.16
N VAL A 83 -5.49 7.75 14.35
CA VAL A 83 -4.10 7.71 14.84
C VAL A 83 -3.88 8.98 15.69
N PRO A 84 -3.54 8.84 16.99
CA PRO A 84 -3.33 10.00 17.85
C PRO A 84 -2.15 10.85 17.38
N GLU A 85 -2.23 12.16 17.64
CA GLU A 85 -1.15 13.10 17.41
C GLU A 85 0.10 12.70 18.23
N ASP A 86 1.21 12.38 17.57
CA ASP A 86 2.50 12.19 18.21
C ASP A 86 3.37 13.42 17.96
N LYS A 87 3.28 14.37 18.91
CA LYS A 87 4.00 15.65 18.88
C LYS A 87 5.52 15.51 18.99
N GLU A 88 6.03 14.36 19.44
CA GLU A 88 7.47 14.10 19.62
C GLU A 88 8.08 13.32 18.45
N ALA A 89 7.28 12.53 17.72
CA ALA A 89 7.75 11.72 16.60
C ALA A 89 8.10 12.51 15.32
N GLY A 90 7.77 13.80 15.25
CA GLY A 90 8.17 14.69 14.16
C GLY A 90 7.72 14.20 12.78
N LEU A 91 6.47 14.50 12.40
CA LEU A 91 5.88 14.24 11.08
C LEU A 91 5.88 12.76 10.68
N TYR A 92 4.70 12.15 10.73
CA TYR A 92 4.41 10.74 10.45
C TYR A 92 5.24 10.09 9.32
N SER A 93 6.32 9.47 9.79
CA SER A 93 6.99 8.25 9.36
C SER A 93 6.81 7.84 7.90
N GLU A 94 7.91 7.95 7.15
CA GLU A 94 8.19 7.05 6.05
C GLU A 94 7.94 5.60 6.49
N PHE A 95 7.02 4.92 5.82
CA PHE A 95 6.78 3.49 6.00
C PHE A 95 7.49 2.73 4.90
N ILE A 96 8.53 1.99 5.26
CA ILE A 96 9.29 1.16 4.33
C ILE A 96 8.60 -0.19 4.21
N PHE A 97 8.29 -0.59 2.98
CA PHE A 97 7.57 -1.82 2.69
C PHE A 97 8.23 -2.60 1.55
N GLU A 98 8.38 -3.91 1.73
CA GLU A 98 8.86 -4.81 0.68
C GLU A 98 7.87 -5.96 0.46
N LEU A 99 7.56 -6.25 -0.80
CA LEU A 99 6.63 -7.30 -1.20
C LEU A 99 7.25 -8.19 -2.28
N ASP A 100 7.35 -9.47 -2.01
CA ASP A 100 7.72 -10.45 -3.03
C ASP A 100 6.49 -10.97 -3.78
N MET A 101 6.53 -11.01 -5.11
CA MET A 101 5.46 -11.51 -5.97
C MET A 101 5.74 -12.95 -6.38
N PHE A 102 4.74 -13.82 -6.21
CA PHE A 102 4.84 -15.22 -6.62
C PHE A 102 4.20 -15.43 -7.98
N LYS A 103 4.84 -16.23 -8.84
CA LYS A 103 4.25 -16.66 -10.11
C LYS A 103 3.00 -17.50 -9.85
N GLU A 104 2.01 -17.36 -10.72
CA GLU A 104 0.90 -18.31 -10.74
C GLU A 104 1.45 -19.69 -11.08
N MET A 105 1.18 -20.68 -10.23
CA MET A 105 1.53 -22.05 -10.54
C MET A 105 0.49 -22.62 -11.51
N GLU A 106 0.93 -23.08 -12.68
CA GLU A 106 0.13 -24.02 -13.45
C GLU A 106 0.17 -25.37 -12.73
N LEU A 107 -0.92 -25.71 -12.04
CA LEU A 107 -1.18 -27.06 -11.55
C LEU A 107 -1.40 -27.96 -12.78
N TRP A 108 -0.32 -28.40 -13.41
CA TRP A 108 -0.35 -29.63 -14.20
C TRP A 108 -0.52 -30.77 -13.21
N VAL A 109 -1.78 -31.02 -12.84
CA VAL A 109 -2.11 -32.22 -12.07
C VAL A 109 -1.67 -33.40 -12.93
N LEU A 110 -0.70 -34.12 -12.41
CA LEU A 110 -0.25 -35.43 -12.86
C LEU A 110 -1.42 -36.41 -12.72
N PHE A 111 -2.41 -36.31 -13.59
CA PHE A 111 -3.30 -37.42 -13.91
C PHE A 111 -2.63 -38.21 -15.04
N ARG A 112 -1.67 -39.06 -14.65
CA ARG A 112 -1.31 -40.25 -15.40
C ARG A 112 -1.52 -41.46 -14.51
#